data_AF-A0A357CVM1-F1
#
_entry.id   AF-A0A357CVM1-F1
#
_cell.length_a   1.000
_cell.length_b   1.000
_cell.length_c   1.000
_cell.angle_alpha   90.00
_cell.angle_beta   90.00
_cell.angle_gamma   90.00
#
_symmetry.space_group_name_H-M   'P 1'
#
loop_
_entity.id
_entity.type
_entity.pdbx_description
1 polymer ?
#
loop_
_entity_poly.entity_id
_entity_poly.type
_entity_poly.pdbx_seq_one_letter_code
_entity_poly.pdbx_strand_id
1 'polypeptide(L)'
;RDANGNLQPNPERFPSGMKALGDYIHERGLKFGLYAGAGVITYARCAGSFGYERQDAKKFAEWGVDLLKYDFGYAAPGQNETHLYRKMGQALRESGRDIIFSGCLGRKSVSEWMKSCGANLWRVSGDITDNWDSILKVATDAVGLEAFSGHSAWNDPDMMVVGLNGEGYVGKIGGGCTTNEYEAHFALWCMLCAPLLMGHDVRTTTPEIKTILQNKELIDINQDDLGIAAFKVPPLSNNDFILAKPLYGGDIAFCLLNTQETPKIMPLAWDYCGWEITDTVSLRDVIEHKEIGRFTGGMCANVQPHSVKVFRATRI
;
A
#
# COMPACT_ATOMS: atom_id res chain seq x y z
N ARG A 1 -22.13 0.88 22.33
CA ARG A 1 -21.29 0.67 23.53
C ARG A 1 -22.18 0.06 24.61
N ASP A 2 -21.63 -0.74 25.52
CA ASP A 2 -22.38 -1.22 26.69
C ASP A 2 -22.54 -0.10 27.74
N ALA A 3 -23.16 -0.41 28.88
CA ALA A 3 -23.37 0.54 29.98
C ALA A 3 -22.05 1.06 30.60
N ASN A 4 -20.94 0.35 30.40
CA ASN A 4 -19.62 0.74 30.89
C ASN A 4 -18.81 1.50 29.81
N GLY A 5 -19.43 1.81 28.67
CA GLY A 5 -18.78 2.51 27.57
C GLY A 5 -17.92 1.61 26.67
N ASN A 6 -17.90 0.28 26.84
CA ASN A 6 -17.09 -0.60 25.99
C ASN A 6 -17.70 -0.77 24.60
N LEU A 7 -16.85 -0.83 23.57
CA LEU A 7 -17.26 -1.30 22.24
C LEU A 7 -17.81 -2.72 22.32
N GLN A 8 -18.87 -2.96 21.55
CA GLN A 8 -19.53 -4.26 21.45
C GLN A 8 -19.40 -4.77 20.02
N PRO A 9 -18.93 -6.01 19.79
CA PRO A 9 -19.05 -6.62 18.48
C PRO A 9 -20.51 -6.80 18.12
N ASN A 10 -20.81 -6.81 16.82
CA ASN A 10 -22.13 -7.23 16.36
C ASN A 10 -22.30 -8.74 16.65
N PRO A 11 -23.26 -9.15 17.49
CA PRO A 11 -23.38 -10.55 17.92
C PRO A 11 -23.92 -11.48 16.82
N GLU A 12 -24.59 -10.95 15.79
CA GLU A 12 -25.03 -11.76 14.65
C GLU A 12 -23.86 -12.08 13.72
N ARG A 13 -22.96 -11.11 13.50
CA ARG A 13 -21.78 -11.28 12.64
C ARG A 13 -20.64 -12.01 13.34
N PHE A 14 -20.48 -11.77 14.65
CA PHE A 14 -19.41 -12.30 15.47
C PHE A 14 -19.99 -12.95 16.74
N PRO A 15 -20.74 -14.06 16.62
CA PRO A 15 -21.45 -14.68 17.74
C PRO A 15 -20.52 -15.17 18.86
N SER A 16 -19.28 -15.53 18.51
CA SER A 16 -18.24 -15.94 19.48
C SER A 16 -17.41 -14.76 20.02
N GLY A 17 -17.71 -13.53 19.60
CA GLY A 17 -16.97 -12.32 19.94
C GLY A 17 -15.61 -12.19 19.24
N MET A 18 -15.00 -11.00 19.37
CA MET A 18 -13.76 -10.67 18.64
C MET A 18 -12.54 -11.44 19.15
N LYS A 19 -12.48 -11.77 20.46
CA LYS A 19 -11.35 -12.52 21.02
C LYS A 19 -11.24 -13.92 20.39
N ALA A 20 -12.37 -14.64 20.28
CA ALA A 20 -12.38 -15.96 19.66
C ALA A 20 -11.94 -15.91 18.19
N LEU A 21 -12.32 -14.86 17.46
CA LEU A 21 -11.84 -14.62 16.10
C LEU A 21 -10.32 -14.35 16.08
N GLY A 22 -9.82 -13.50 16.97
CA GLY A 22 -8.39 -13.23 17.10
C GLY A 22 -7.59 -14.49 17.40
N ASP A 23 -8.01 -15.27 18.40
CA ASP A 23 -7.39 -16.55 18.78
C ASP A 23 -7.34 -17.52 17.57
N TYR A 24 -8.46 -17.67 16.84
CA TYR A 24 -8.53 -18.51 15.65
C TYR A 24 -7.56 -18.08 14.53
N ILE A 25 -7.40 -16.77 14.32
CA ILE A 25 -6.47 -16.19 13.33
C ILE A 25 -5.02 -16.46 13.78
N HIS A 26 -4.70 -16.26 15.06
CA HIS A 26 -3.36 -16.46 15.60
C HIS A 26 -2.93 -17.93 15.61
N GLU A 27 -3.84 -18.87 15.86
CA GLU A 27 -3.59 -20.32 15.75
C GLU A 27 -3.09 -20.73 14.36
N ARG A 28 -3.34 -19.92 13.33
CA ARG A 28 -2.89 -20.13 11.94
C ARG A 28 -1.63 -19.33 11.58
N GLY A 29 -1.00 -18.69 12.56
CA GLY A 29 0.20 -17.86 12.37
C GLY A 29 -0.07 -16.53 11.67
N LEU A 30 -1.34 -16.11 11.54
CA LEU A 30 -1.72 -14.85 10.91
C LEU A 30 -1.86 -13.73 11.96
N LYS A 31 -1.98 -12.49 11.48
CA LYS A 31 -2.21 -11.28 12.29
C LYS A 31 -3.63 -10.78 12.12
N PHE A 32 -4.22 -10.25 13.17
CA PHE A 32 -5.62 -9.82 13.21
C PHE A 32 -5.75 -8.29 13.13
N GLY A 33 -6.30 -7.78 12.03
CA GLY A 33 -6.61 -6.36 11.85
C GLY A 33 -8.04 -5.98 12.26
N LEU A 34 -8.21 -4.78 12.82
CA LEU A 34 -9.50 -4.19 13.17
C LEU A 34 -9.65 -2.78 12.57
N TYR A 35 -10.89 -2.34 12.40
CA TYR A 35 -11.25 -0.98 11.98
C TYR A 35 -11.91 -0.21 13.13
N ALA A 36 -11.48 1.04 13.35
CA ALA A 36 -12.18 2.02 14.17
C ALA A 36 -12.04 3.42 13.56
N GLY A 37 -12.58 4.45 14.22
CA GLY A 37 -12.45 5.83 13.74
C GLY A 37 -12.31 6.85 14.87
N ALA A 38 -11.67 7.98 14.54
CA ALA A 38 -11.40 9.11 15.42
C ALA A 38 -12.67 9.89 15.82
N GLY A 39 -13.73 9.77 15.02
CA GLY A 39 -15.00 10.45 15.23
C GLY A 39 -15.87 9.80 16.31
N VAL A 40 -17.00 10.46 16.59
CA VAL A 40 -18.04 9.93 17.50
C VAL A 40 -18.68 8.69 16.89
N ILE A 41 -18.81 8.69 15.57
CA ILE A 41 -19.40 7.62 14.77
C ILE A 41 -18.50 7.36 13.56
N THR A 42 -18.34 6.11 13.15
CA THR A 42 -17.63 5.74 11.92
C THR A 42 -18.44 6.09 10.66
N TYR A 43 -17.84 6.07 9.48
CA TYR A 43 -18.59 6.28 8.23
C TYR A 43 -19.69 5.24 8.00
N ALA A 44 -19.51 4.02 8.53
CA ALA A 44 -20.51 2.95 8.53
C ALA A 44 -21.60 3.11 9.61
N ARG A 45 -21.66 4.27 10.27
CA ARG A 45 -22.65 4.59 11.33
C ARG A 45 -22.56 3.69 12.58
N CYS A 46 -21.38 3.16 12.89
CA CYS A 46 -21.10 2.45 14.14
C CYS A 46 -20.42 3.37 15.16
N ALA A 47 -20.35 2.96 16.43
CA ALA A 47 -19.63 3.72 17.45
C ALA A 47 -18.16 3.95 17.04
N GLY A 48 -17.73 5.21 17.02
CA GLY A 48 -16.32 5.59 16.90
C GLY A 48 -15.64 5.67 18.26
N SER A 49 -14.35 6.00 18.27
CA SER A 49 -13.50 5.97 19.46
C SER A 49 -13.24 7.33 20.11
N PHE A 50 -13.87 8.40 19.61
CA PHE A 50 -13.72 9.75 20.17
C PHE A 50 -14.00 9.79 21.69
N GLY A 51 -12.99 10.13 22.48
CA GLY A 51 -13.10 10.24 23.95
C GLY A 51 -13.01 8.90 24.70
N TYR A 52 -12.86 7.78 24.00
CA TYR A 52 -12.73 6.44 24.57
C TYR A 52 -11.43 5.75 24.13
N GLU A 53 -10.46 6.49 23.60
CA GLU A 53 -9.30 5.94 22.88
C GLU A 53 -8.52 4.93 23.74
N ARG A 54 -8.23 5.28 25.01
CA ARG A 54 -7.53 4.38 25.95
C ARG A 54 -8.33 3.12 26.30
N GLN A 55 -9.65 3.28 26.50
CA GLN A 55 -10.54 2.16 26.81
C GLN A 55 -10.65 1.20 25.61
N ASP A 56 -10.83 1.76 24.42
CA ASP A 56 -10.94 1.00 23.17
C ASP A 56 -9.63 0.30 22.82
N ALA A 57 -8.48 0.99 22.94
CA ALA A 57 -7.17 0.40 22.70
C ALA A 57 -6.88 -0.78 23.64
N LYS A 58 -7.21 -0.66 24.93
CA LYS A 58 -7.14 -1.78 25.87
C LYS A 58 -8.03 -2.93 25.41
N LYS A 59 -9.25 -2.63 24.93
CA LYS A 59 -10.17 -3.65 24.45
C LYS A 59 -9.67 -4.37 23.20
N PHE A 60 -9.04 -3.63 22.28
CA PHE A 60 -8.40 -4.19 21.09
C PHE A 60 -7.26 -5.15 21.48
N ALA A 61 -6.44 -4.77 22.45
CA ALA A 61 -5.40 -5.65 22.99
C ALA A 61 -5.97 -6.92 23.65
N GLU A 62 -7.05 -6.81 24.45
CA GLU A 62 -7.76 -7.96 25.03
C GLU A 62 -8.33 -8.92 23.97
N TRP A 63 -8.73 -8.39 22.81
CA TRP A 63 -9.20 -9.18 21.66
C TRP A 63 -8.07 -9.75 20.80
N GLY A 64 -6.80 -9.42 21.08
CA GLY A 64 -5.66 -9.89 20.30
C GLY A 64 -5.48 -9.16 18.96
N VAL A 65 -5.97 -7.93 18.81
CA VAL A 65 -5.74 -7.14 17.59
C VAL A 65 -4.24 -6.85 17.43
N ASP A 66 -3.74 -6.93 16.19
CA ASP A 66 -2.34 -6.67 15.81
C ASP A 66 -2.22 -5.46 14.87
N LEU A 67 -3.31 -5.01 14.25
CA LEU A 67 -3.35 -3.83 13.38
C LEU A 67 -4.66 -3.09 13.59
N LEU A 68 -4.60 -1.77 13.75
CA LEU A 68 -5.76 -0.89 13.76
C LEU A 68 -5.73 0.03 12.54
N LYS A 69 -6.68 -0.15 11.62
CA LYS A 69 -7.05 0.90 10.65
C LYS A 69 -7.92 1.92 11.37
N TYR A 70 -7.46 3.17 11.38
CA TYR A 70 -8.10 4.26 12.12
C TYR A 70 -8.50 5.38 11.18
N ASP A 71 -9.78 5.36 10.85
CA ASP A 71 -10.43 6.34 10.00
C ASP A 71 -10.70 7.66 10.72
N PHE A 72 -11.08 8.70 10.00
CA PHE A 72 -11.53 9.93 10.66
C PHE A 72 -12.96 9.80 11.18
N GLY A 73 -13.88 9.27 10.37
CA GLY A 73 -15.30 9.19 10.70
C GLY A 73 -15.96 10.57 10.88
N TYR A 74 -17.09 10.61 11.58
CA TYR A 74 -17.82 11.83 11.90
C TYR A 74 -17.28 12.46 13.20
N ALA A 75 -16.33 13.37 13.06
CA ALA A 75 -15.71 14.06 14.18
C ALA A 75 -16.66 15.06 14.87
N ALA A 76 -16.46 15.26 16.17
CA ALA A 76 -17.14 16.31 16.91
C ALA A 76 -16.68 17.70 16.40
N PRO A 77 -17.51 18.75 16.54
CA PRO A 77 -17.11 20.11 16.15
C PRO A 77 -15.83 20.58 16.84
N GLY A 78 -14.99 21.31 16.11
CA GLY A 78 -13.75 21.92 16.63
C GLY A 78 -12.60 20.96 16.92
N GLN A 79 -12.71 19.68 16.54
CA GLN A 79 -11.63 18.73 16.76
C GLN A 79 -10.48 18.93 15.76
N ASN A 80 -9.26 18.77 16.27
CA ASN A 80 -8.05 18.79 15.47
C ASN A 80 -7.64 17.35 15.14
N GLU A 81 -7.46 17.06 13.85
CA GLU A 81 -7.18 15.71 13.38
C GLU A 81 -5.89 15.14 13.97
N THR A 82 -4.78 15.89 13.90
CA THR A 82 -3.48 15.48 14.44
C THR A 82 -3.58 15.14 15.92
N HIS A 83 -4.34 15.92 16.70
CA HIS A 83 -4.58 15.64 18.11
C HIS A 83 -5.30 14.31 18.33
N LEU A 84 -6.34 14.00 17.56
CA LEU A 84 -7.08 12.74 17.68
C LEU A 84 -6.21 11.52 17.32
N TYR A 85 -5.41 11.61 16.27
CA TYR A 85 -4.48 10.55 15.91
C TYR A 85 -3.38 10.37 16.96
N ARG A 86 -2.87 11.45 17.58
CA ARG A 86 -1.91 11.35 18.69
C ARG A 86 -2.52 10.66 19.92
N LYS A 87 -3.78 10.95 20.24
CA LYS A 87 -4.50 10.28 21.34
C LYS A 87 -4.58 8.78 21.12
N MET A 88 -5.05 8.35 19.94
CA MET A 88 -5.14 6.91 19.64
C MET A 88 -3.77 6.25 19.57
N GLY A 89 -2.78 6.88 18.92
CA GLY A 89 -1.41 6.37 18.89
C GLY A 89 -0.81 6.17 20.28
N GLN A 90 -1.03 7.11 21.20
CA GLN A 90 -0.62 6.95 22.60
C GLN A 90 -1.40 5.83 23.31
N ALA A 91 -2.71 5.76 23.12
CA ALA A 91 -3.55 4.73 23.71
C ALA A 91 -3.13 3.31 23.27
N LEU A 92 -2.76 3.13 22.00
CA LEU A 92 -2.25 1.84 21.49
C LEU A 92 -0.94 1.44 22.18
N ARG A 93 0.01 2.37 22.33
CA ARG A 93 1.28 2.10 23.05
C ARG A 93 1.07 1.77 24.53
N GLU A 94 0.04 2.33 25.15
CA GLU A 94 -0.34 2.06 26.55
C GLU A 94 -1.18 0.78 26.73
N SER A 95 -1.62 0.14 25.63
CA SER A 95 -2.56 -0.99 25.69
C SER A 95 -1.95 -2.28 26.24
N GLY A 96 -0.62 -2.39 26.26
CA GLY A 96 0.12 -3.60 26.64
C GLY A 96 0.29 -4.63 25.52
N ARG A 97 -0.09 -4.29 24.27
CA ARG A 97 0.14 -5.09 23.07
C ARG A 97 0.73 -4.23 21.96
N ASP A 98 1.63 -4.79 21.15
CA ASP A 98 2.11 -4.14 19.94
C ASP A 98 1.03 -4.21 18.85
N ILE A 99 0.53 -3.05 18.45
CA ILE A 99 -0.57 -2.91 17.48
C ILE A 99 -0.13 -1.92 16.41
N ILE A 100 -0.01 -2.39 15.16
CA ILE A 100 0.29 -1.56 14.00
C ILE A 100 -0.79 -0.50 13.84
N PHE A 101 -0.40 0.77 13.78
CA PHE A 101 -1.33 1.88 13.65
C PHE A 101 -1.38 2.39 12.20
N SER A 102 -2.49 2.11 11.51
CA SER A 102 -2.77 2.55 10.13
C SER A 102 -3.67 3.78 10.15
N GLY A 103 -3.14 4.94 9.79
CA GLY A 103 -3.89 6.21 9.77
C GLY A 103 -4.64 6.43 8.46
N CYS A 104 -5.96 6.65 8.51
CA CYS A 104 -6.81 6.73 7.32
C CYS A 104 -7.53 8.09 7.22
N LEU A 105 -6.85 9.09 6.65
CA LEU A 105 -7.40 10.44 6.36
C LEU A 105 -7.50 10.75 4.87
N GLY A 106 -6.69 10.09 4.05
CA GLY A 106 -6.81 10.08 2.60
C GLY A 106 -6.37 11.35 1.87
N ARG A 107 -5.23 11.94 2.26
CA ARG A 107 -4.65 13.10 1.57
C ARG A 107 -3.15 13.27 1.86
N LYS A 108 -2.40 13.83 0.90
CA LYS A 108 -0.93 13.94 0.96
C LYS A 108 -0.38 14.69 2.18
N SER A 109 -1.07 15.75 2.62
CA SER A 109 -0.60 16.61 3.73
C SER A 109 -0.51 15.88 5.08
N VAL A 110 -1.02 14.65 5.19
CA VAL A 110 -0.85 13.85 6.41
C VAL A 110 0.56 13.28 6.57
N SER A 111 1.30 13.09 5.47
CA SER A 111 2.67 12.57 5.51
C SER A 111 3.61 13.43 6.36
N GLU A 112 3.32 14.73 6.47
CA GLU A 112 4.10 15.68 7.27
C GLU A 112 4.03 15.43 8.78
N TRP A 113 2.99 14.75 9.27
CA TRP A 113 2.76 14.64 10.72
C TRP A 113 2.28 13.27 11.21
N MET A 114 1.76 12.38 10.36
CA MET A 114 1.14 11.12 10.79
C MET A 114 2.16 10.18 11.47
N LYS A 115 3.40 10.14 10.98
CA LYS A 115 4.51 9.44 11.66
C LYS A 115 4.72 9.93 13.09
N SER A 116 4.56 11.23 13.35
CA SER A 116 4.70 11.82 14.70
C SER A 116 3.61 11.37 15.68
N CYS A 117 2.51 10.79 15.18
CA CYS A 117 1.48 10.16 16.02
C CYS A 117 1.88 8.74 16.47
N GLY A 118 2.93 8.18 15.88
CA GLY A 118 3.32 6.77 16.02
C GLY A 118 2.58 5.85 15.07
N ALA A 119 2.09 6.36 13.94
CA ALA A 119 1.51 5.53 12.88
C ALA A 119 2.60 4.81 12.09
N ASN A 120 2.32 3.57 11.71
CA ASN A 120 3.21 2.73 10.91
C ASN A 120 2.94 2.82 9.41
N LEU A 121 1.74 3.25 9.04
CA LEU A 121 1.34 3.50 7.65
C LEU A 121 0.20 4.53 7.61
N TRP A 122 0.04 5.24 6.50
CA TRP A 122 -1.02 6.23 6.36
C TRP A 122 -1.51 6.52 4.95
N ARG A 123 -2.83 6.66 4.82
CA ARG A 123 -3.52 6.88 3.55
C ARG A 123 -3.18 8.25 2.96
N VAL A 124 -2.52 8.26 1.79
CA VAL A 124 -2.07 9.48 1.11
C VAL A 124 -3.07 10.03 0.07
N SER A 125 -4.11 9.25 -0.23
CA SER A 125 -5.15 9.58 -1.21
C SER A 125 -6.54 9.16 -0.73
N GLY A 126 -7.58 9.66 -1.40
CA GLY A 126 -8.93 9.10 -1.30
C GLY A 126 -8.98 7.61 -1.69
N ASP A 127 -10.15 7.00 -1.51
CA ASP A 127 -10.31 5.56 -1.75
C ASP A 127 -10.06 5.22 -3.23
N ILE A 128 -9.30 4.14 -3.44
CA ILE A 128 -9.11 3.57 -4.78
C ILE A 128 -10.42 2.94 -5.28
N THR A 129 -10.58 2.93 -6.59
CA THR A 129 -11.67 2.22 -7.29
C THR A 129 -11.07 1.29 -8.33
N ASP A 130 -11.78 0.22 -8.65
CA ASP A 130 -11.28 -0.83 -9.55
C ASP A 130 -11.37 -0.41 -11.03
N ASN A 131 -10.55 0.57 -11.39
CA ASN A 131 -10.33 1.03 -12.76
C ASN A 131 -8.93 1.63 -12.88
N TRP A 132 -8.43 1.65 -14.11
CA TRP A 132 -7.09 2.11 -14.44
C TRP A 132 -6.78 3.54 -14.01
N ASP A 133 -7.68 4.48 -14.28
CA ASP A 133 -7.47 5.90 -13.96
C ASP A 133 -7.31 6.13 -12.45
N SER A 134 -8.11 5.43 -11.65
CA SER A 134 -8.05 5.50 -10.18
C SER A 134 -6.73 4.94 -9.65
N ILE A 135 -6.29 3.79 -10.17
CA ILE A 135 -4.99 3.18 -9.84
C ILE A 135 -3.86 4.17 -10.14
N LEU A 136 -3.82 4.74 -11.36
CA LEU A 136 -2.79 5.68 -11.77
C LEU A 136 -2.81 6.95 -10.91
N LYS A 137 -4.00 7.45 -10.58
CA LYS A 137 -4.16 8.64 -9.75
C LYS A 137 -3.59 8.43 -8.36
N VAL A 138 -3.96 7.37 -7.66
CA VAL A 138 -3.49 7.16 -6.28
C VAL A 138 -2.00 6.81 -6.22
N ALA A 139 -1.48 6.08 -7.21
CA ALA A 139 -0.04 5.83 -7.34
C ALA A 139 0.74 7.14 -7.57
N THR A 140 0.26 7.99 -8.48
CA THR A 140 0.84 9.32 -8.72
C THR A 140 0.72 10.22 -7.49
N ASP A 141 -0.32 10.04 -6.68
CA ASP A 141 -0.46 10.78 -5.44
C ASP A 141 0.57 10.42 -4.37
N ALA A 142 1.07 9.18 -4.38
CA ALA A 142 2.15 8.71 -3.52
C ALA A 142 3.56 9.12 -4.00
N VAL A 143 3.75 9.31 -5.31
CA VAL A 143 5.01 9.84 -5.88
C VAL A 143 5.27 11.25 -5.36
N GLY A 144 6.51 11.53 -4.99
CA GLY A 144 6.95 12.77 -4.33
C GLY A 144 6.85 12.75 -2.81
N LEU A 145 6.32 11.67 -2.22
CA LEU A 145 6.23 11.49 -0.77
C LEU A 145 7.27 10.49 -0.23
N GLU A 146 8.23 10.07 -1.06
CA GLU A 146 9.22 9.03 -0.75
C GLU A 146 10.01 9.36 0.51
N ALA A 147 10.33 10.64 0.73
CA ALA A 147 11.07 11.13 1.90
C ALA A 147 10.34 10.93 3.24
N PHE A 148 9.02 10.73 3.22
CA PHE A 148 8.23 10.45 4.42
C PHE A 148 8.04 8.95 4.67
N SER A 149 8.36 8.11 3.68
CA SER A 149 8.23 6.65 3.75
C SER A 149 9.55 6.00 4.17
N GLY A 150 9.46 4.89 4.88
CA GLY A 150 10.58 4.02 5.18
C GLY A 150 10.32 3.10 6.36
N HIS A 151 11.37 2.51 6.91
CA HIS A 151 11.27 1.62 8.06
C HIS A 151 10.30 2.14 9.14
N SER A 152 9.34 1.28 9.47
CA SER A 152 8.27 1.52 10.45
C SER A 152 7.27 2.63 10.09
N ALA A 153 7.25 3.14 8.85
CA ALA A 153 6.43 4.30 8.47
C ALA A 153 6.19 4.35 6.94
N TRP A 154 5.05 3.87 6.44
CA TRP A 154 4.81 3.69 5.01
C TRP A 154 3.69 4.57 4.46
N ASN A 155 3.91 5.18 3.29
CA ASN A 155 2.82 5.79 2.53
C ASN A 155 1.87 4.69 2.02
N ASP A 156 0.57 4.87 2.23
CA ASP A 156 -0.47 3.92 1.84
C ASP A 156 -1.32 4.51 0.71
N PRO A 157 -1.11 4.10 -0.57
CA PRO A 157 -1.96 4.46 -1.71
C PRO A 157 -3.27 3.67 -1.76
N ASP A 158 -3.71 3.10 -0.63
CA ASP A 158 -4.89 2.25 -0.43
C ASP A 158 -4.69 0.78 -0.81
N MET A 159 -5.69 -0.03 -0.49
CA MET A 159 -5.75 -1.46 -0.79
C MET A 159 -5.55 -1.78 -2.27
N MET A 160 -5.08 -2.99 -2.57
CA MET A 160 -4.97 -3.47 -3.95
C MET A 160 -6.33 -3.92 -4.48
N VAL A 161 -6.65 -3.51 -5.71
CA VAL A 161 -7.85 -3.93 -6.46
C VAL A 161 -7.60 -5.14 -7.37
N VAL A 162 -6.37 -5.68 -7.36
CA VAL A 162 -5.96 -6.86 -8.14
C VAL A 162 -6.95 -8.01 -7.97
N GLY A 163 -7.62 -8.39 -9.05
CA GLY A 163 -8.56 -9.51 -9.08
C GLY A 163 -9.96 -9.23 -8.53
N LEU A 164 -10.32 -7.96 -8.27
CA LEU A 164 -11.70 -7.59 -7.94
C LEU A 164 -12.65 -7.81 -9.12
N ASN A 165 -12.20 -7.55 -10.35
CA ASN A 165 -12.97 -7.79 -11.58
C ASN A 165 -14.35 -7.12 -11.55
N GLY A 166 -14.43 -5.89 -11.02
CA GLY A 166 -15.67 -5.14 -10.90
C GLY A 166 -16.57 -5.60 -9.75
N GLU A 167 -16.15 -6.55 -8.92
CA GLU A 167 -16.93 -7.05 -7.79
C GLU A 167 -16.64 -6.34 -6.47
N GLY A 168 -17.61 -6.39 -5.55
CA GLY A 168 -17.53 -5.65 -4.28
C GLY A 168 -17.85 -4.17 -4.43
N TYR A 169 -17.63 -3.38 -3.37
CA TYR A 169 -18.06 -1.97 -3.33
C TYR A 169 -17.27 -1.10 -4.32
N VAL A 170 -15.94 -1.09 -4.18
CA VAL A 170 -15.06 -0.30 -5.06
C VAL A 170 -14.93 -0.89 -6.46
N GLY A 171 -15.13 -2.21 -6.60
CA GLY A 171 -15.28 -2.91 -7.86
C GLY A 171 -16.43 -2.37 -8.69
N LYS A 172 -17.63 -2.32 -8.11
CA LYS A 172 -18.84 -1.87 -8.81
C LYS A 172 -18.80 -0.40 -9.22
N ILE A 173 -18.00 0.42 -8.54
CA ILE A 173 -17.78 1.81 -8.92
C ILE A 173 -16.82 1.90 -10.11
N GLY A 174 -15.77 1.07 -10.12
CA GLY A 174 -14.72 1.12 -11.14
C GLY A 174 -15.01 0.32 -12.41
N GLY A 175 -15.74 -0.79 -12.31
CA GLY A 175 -16.09 -1.65 -13.45
C GLY A 175 -15.08 -2.76 -13.78
N GLY A 176 -13.92 -2.79 -13.13
CA GLY A 176 -12.89 -3.80 -13.32
C GLY A 176 -11.71 -3.31 -14.17
N CYS A 177 -10.58 -3.99 -14.01
CA CYS A 177 -9.39 -3.81 -14.86
C CYS A 177 -9.06 -5.08 -15.66
N THR A 178 -8.25 -4.92 -16.69
CA THR A 178 -7.61 -6.03 -17.41
C THR A 178 -6.50 -6.68 -16.58
N THR A 179 -6.08 -7.89 -16.96
CA THR A 179 -4.97 -8.58 -16.30
C THR A 179 -3.66 -7.78 -16.34
N ASN A 180 -3.37 -7.12 -17.47
CA ASN A 180 -2.17 -6.30 -17.62
C ASN A 180 -2.21 -5.07 -16.69
N GLU A 181 -3.37 -4.44 -16.55
CA GLU A 181 -3.58 -3.32 -15.62
C GLU A 181 -3.41 -3.76 -14.17
N TYR A 182 -3.89 -4.96 -13.80
CA TYR A 182 -3.65 -5.52 -12.47
C TYR A 182 -2.17 -5.85 -12.22
N GLU A 183 -1.45 -6.36 -13.22
CA GLU A 183 -0.01 -6.61 -13.11
C GLU A 183 0.76 -5.30 -12.93
N ALA A 184 0.41 -4.28 -13.71
CA ALA A 184 0.97 -2.93 -13.56
C ALA A 184 0.65 -2.30 -12.20
N HIS A 185 -0.58 -2.47 -11.71
CA HIS A 185 -0.99 -2.03 -10.38
C HIS A 185 -0.15 -2.70 -9.27
N PHE A 186 0.01 -4.03 -9.33
CA PHE A 186 0.81 -4.76 -8.35
C PHE A 186 2.28 -4.33 -8.38
N ALA A 187 2.86 -4.19 -9.58
CA ALA A 187 4.22 -3.71 -9.76
C ALA A 187 4.41 -2.30 -9.18
N LEU A 188 3.48 -1.38 -9.43
CA LEU A 188 3.53 -0.02 -8.87
C LEU A 188 3.52 -0.03 -7.34
N TRP A 189 2.65 -0.82 -6.71
CA TRP A 189 2.62 -0.95 -5.25
C TRP A 189 3.93 -1.50 -4.71
N CYS A 190 4.53 -2.46 -5.41
CA CYS A 190 5.84 -2.99 -5.05
C CYS A 190 6.93 -1.92 -5.11
N MET A 191 6.98 -1.15 -6.19
CA MET A 191 7.94 -0.07 -6.39
C MET A 191 7.79 1.06 -5.37
N LEU A 192 6.55 1.43 -5.03
CA LEU A 192 6.27 2.50 -4.07
C LEU A 192 6.50 2.10 -2.61
N CYS A 193 6.92 0.85 -2.36
CA CYS A 193 7.02 0.27 -1.01
C CYS A 193 5.68 0.42 -0.24
N ALA A 194 4.57 0.26 -0.97
CA ALA A 194 3.22 0.37 -0.44
C ALA A 194 2.85 -0.91 0.35
N PRO A 195 1.93 -0.80 1.33
CA PRO A 195 1.30 -1.97 1.93
C PRO A 195 0.58 -2.83 0.87
N LEU A 196 0.92 -4.12 0.79
CA LEU A 196 0.30 -5.06 -0.14
C LEU A 196 -0.97 -5.69 0.48
N LEU A 197 -2.02 -4.89 0.64
CA LEU A 197 -3.30 -5.33 1.22
C LEU A 197 -4.28 -5.80 0.13
N MET A 198 -4.50 -7.11 0.02
CA MET A 198 -5.42 -7.69 -0.98
C MET A 198 -6.87 -7.29 -0.71
N GLY A 199 -7.56 -6.80 -1.74
CA GLY A 199 -8.95 -6.39 -1.67
C GLY A 199 -10.00 -7.37 -2.16
N HIS A 200 -9.59 -8.36 -2.96
CA HIS A 200 -10.48 -9.33 -3.56
C HIS A 200 -10.83 -10.47 -2.62
N ASP A 201 -11.82 -11.29 -3.02
CA ASP A 201 -12.10 -12.54 -2.32
C ASP A 201 -11.00 -13.56 -2.60
N VAL A 202 -10.08 -13.69 -1.64
CA VAL A 202 -8.93 -14.59 -1.75
C VAL A 202 -9.33 -16.07 -1.93
N ARG A 203 -10.55 -16.46 -1.55
CA ARG A 203 -11.05 -17.84 -1.68
C ARG A 203 -11.32 -18.23 -3.13
N THR A 204 -11.52 -17.23 -3.99
CA THR A 204 -11.85 -17.40 -5.41
C THR A 204 -10.75 -16.86 -6.31
N THR A 205 -9.51 -16.78 -5.82
CA THR A 205 -8.35 -16.31 -6.59
C THR A 205 -8.14 -17.20 -7.82
N THR A 206 -8.16 -16.60 -9.01
CA THR A 206 -7.91 -17.33 -10.28
C THR A 206 -6.41 -17.59 -10.48
N PRO A 207 -6.01 -18.53 -11.34
CA PRO A 207 -4.60 -18.79 -11.66
C PRO A 207 -3.85 -17.55 -12.17
N GLU A 208 -4.50 -16.72 -12.98
CA GLU A 208 -3.90 -15.50 -13.55
C GLU A 208 -3.59 -14.48 -12.45
N ILE A 209 -4.56 -14.21 -11.57
CA ILE A 209 -4.39 -13.30 -10.43
C ILE A 209 -3.36 -13.86 -9.44
N LYS A 210 -3.35 -15.18 -9.25
CA LYS A 210 -2.35 -15.84 -8.40
C LYS A 210 -0.94 -15.63 -8.92
N THR A 211 -0.71 -15.68 -10.23
CA THR A 211 0.61 -15.40 -10.84
C THR A 211 1.08 -13.99 -10.50
N ILE A 212 0.19 -12.99 -10.60
CA ILE A 212 0.51 -11.60 -10.24
C ILE A 212 0.86 -11.50 -8.74
N LEU A 213 -0.06 -11.92 -7.87
CA LEU A 213 0.07 -11.75 -6.41
C LEU A 213 1.17 -12.61 -5.78
N GLN A 214 1.66 -13.64 -6.48
CA GLN A 214 2.74 -14.52 -6.02
C GLN A 214 4.06 -14.31 -6.76
N ASN A 215 4.19 -13.22 -7.54
CA ASN A 215 5.48 -12.85 -8.12
C ASN A 215 6.47 -12.48 -7.00
N LYS A 216 7.34 -13.43 -6.66
CA LYS A 216 8.30 -13.30 -5.56
C LYS A 216 9.33 -12.19 -5.82
N GLU A 217 9.73 -11.96 -7.05
CA GLU A 217 10.75 -10.95 -7.36
C GLU A 217 10.21 -9.53 -7.18
N LEU A 218 8.93 -9.30 -7.51
CA LEU A 218 8.25 -8.04 -7.20
C LEU A 218 8.05 -7.86 -5.68
N ILE A 219 7.67 -8.94 -4.98
CA ILE A 219 7.55 -8.91 -3.51
C ILE A 219 8.90 -8.62 -2.86
N ASP A 220 9.99 -9.22 -3.34
CA ASP A 220 11.34 -8.97 -2.84
C ASP A 220 11.75 -7.50 -3.07
N ILE A 221 11.36 -6.88 -4.19
CA ILE A 221 11.55 -5.45 -4.42
C ILE A 221 10.76 -4.60 -3.41
N ASN A 222 9.50 -4.97 -3.12
CA ASN A 222 8.67 -4.29 -2.12
C ASN A 222 9.25 -4.41 -0.70
N GLN A 223 9.75 -5.59 -0.35
CA GLN A 223 10.25 -5.95 0.98
C GLN A 223 11.75 -5.71 1.16
N ASP A 224 12.42 -5.11 0.16
CA ASP A 224 13.86 -4.85 0.19
C ASP A 224 14.30 -4.10 1.46
N ASP A 225 15.40 -4.57 2.06
CA ASP A 225 15.93 -4.12 3.35
C ASP A 225 16.36 -2.65 3.39
N LEU A 226 16.53 -1.98 2.24
CA LEU A 226 16.79 -0.55 2.25
C LEU A 226 15.52 0.23 2.65
N GLY A 227 14.35 -0.33 2.36
CA GLY A 227 13.06 0.23 2.76
C GLY A 227 12.77 1.60 2.15
N ILE A 228 13.25 1.87 0.94
CA ILE A 228 13.06 3.15 0.24
C ILE A 228 12.06 2.96 -0.90
N ALA A 229 11.07 3.86 -0.99
CA ALA A 229 10.12 3.90 -2.10
C ALA A 229 10.79 4.41 -3.38
N ALA A 230 10.32 3.95 -4.54
CA ALA A 230 10.79 4.42 -5.82
C ALA A 230 10.49 5.91 -6.03
N PHE A 231 11.42 6.63 -6.64
CA PHE A 231 11.22 8.00 -7.12
C PHE A 231 10.99 8.02 -8.62
N LYS A 232 10.33 9.07 -9.12
CA LYS A 232 10.14 9.25 -10.56
C LYS A 232 11.42 9.81 -11.20
N VAL A 233 11.92 9.11 -12.22
CA VAL A 233 13.05 9.57 -13.03
C VAL A 233 12.57 10.73 -13.92
N PRO A 234 13.38 11.80 -14.11
CA PRO A 234 13.07 12.84 -15.09
C PRO A 234 12.77 12.21 -16.46
N PRO A 235 11.75 12.69 -17.19
CA PRO A 235 11.39 12.09 -18.45
C PRO A 235 12.55 12.25 -19.46
N LEU A 236 13.17 11.13 -19.80
CA LEU A 236 14.19 11.03 -20.85
C LEU A 236 13.58 11.35 -22.23
N SER A 237 12.30 11.01 -22.41
CA SER A 237 11.50 11.35 -23.58
C SER A 237 10.01 11.46 -23.19
N ASN A 238 9.22 12.17 -24.01
CA ASN A 238 7.75 12.02 -24.11
C ASN A 238 6.97 11.86 -22.80
N ASN A 239 7.38 12.56 -21.74
CA ASN A 239 6.81 12.50 -20.39
C ASN A 239 6.61 11.06 -19.86
N ASP A 240 7.55 10.16 -20.15
CA ASP A 240 7.52 8.76 -19.73
C ASP A 240 7.35 8.60 -18.21
N PHE A 241 6.52 7.63 -17.79
CA PHE A 241 6.35 7.28 -16.38
C PHE A 241 7.35 6.18 -16.03
N ILE A 242 8.54 6.59 -15.58
CA ILE A 242 9.62 5.70 -15.16
C ILE A 242 9.91 5.94 -13.69
N LEU A 243 9.86 4.87 -12.90
CA LEU A 243 10.28 4.88 -11.50
C LEU A 243 11.61 4.15 -11.36
N ALA A 244 12.45 4.64 -10.45
CA ALA A 244 13.66 3.98 -10.00
C ALA A 244 13.63 3.79 -8.49
N LYS A 245 13.93 2.58 -8.03
CA LYS A 245 13.98 2.20 -6.61
C LYS A 245 15.39 1.68 -6.29
N PRO A 246 16.19 2.42 -5.51
CA PRO A 246 17.41 1.89 -4.95
C PRO A 246 17.09 0.68 -4.07
N LEU A 247 17.88 -0.39 -4.21
CA LEU A 247 17.77 -1.61 -3.42
C LEU A 247 18.99 -1.78 -2.51
N TYR A 248 18.83 -2.57 -1.46
CA TYR A 248 19.93 -2.94 -0.59
C TYR A 248 21.04 -3.64 -1.39
N GLY A 249 22.31 -3.31 -1.10
CA GLY A 249 23.46 -3.87 -1.81
C GLY A 249 23.83 -3.13 -3.11
N GLY A 250 23.06 -2.11 -3.51
CA GLY A 250 23.42 -1.21 -4.61
C GLY A 250 22.78 -1.54 -5.95
N ASP A 251 21.94 -2.59 -6.03
CA ASP A 251 21.05 -2.82 -7.16
C ASP A 251 20.01 -1.69 -7.29
N ILE A 252 19.41 -1.55 -8.47
CA ILE A 252 18.32 -0.61 -8.72
C ILE A 252 17.18 -1.36 -9.41
N ALA A 253 15.96 -1.25 -8.91
CA ALA A 253 14.78 -1.67 -9.66
C ALA A 253 14.25 -0.51 -10.51
N PHE A 254 13.96 -0.77 -11.78
CA PHE A 254 13.35 0.18 -12.70
C PHE A 254 11.96 -0.29 -13.09
N CYS A 255 10.99 0.62 -13.11
CA CYS A 255 9.62 0.34 -13.52
C CYS A 255 9.21 1.30 -14.63
N LEU A 256 9.02 0.77 -15.84
CA LEU A 256 8.60 1.50 -17.03
C LEU A 256 7.11 1.22 -17.23
N LEU A 257 6.28 2.23 -16.96
CA LEU A 257 4.83 2.12 -17.04
C LEU A 257 4.32 2.81 -18.30
N ASN A 258 3.62 2.07 -19.15
CA ASN A 258 2.92 2.66 -20.28
C ASN A 258 1.46 2.97 -19.90
N THR A 259 1.16 4.25 -19.71
CA THR A 259 -0.18 4.72 -19.38
C THR A 259 -1.05 5.01 -20.62
N GLN A 260 -0.57 4.69 -21.82
CA GLN A 260 -1.25 4.98 -23.09
C GLN A 260 -1.94 3.73 -23.65
N GLU A 261 -2.88 3.97 -24.56
CA GLU A 261 -3.67 2.94 -25.27
C GLU A 261 -2.89 2.26 -26.42
N THR A 262 -1.68 2.72 -26.71
CA THR A 262 -0.83 2.18 -27.78
C THR A 262 0.53 1.73 -27.25
N PRO A 263 1.16 0.71 -27.88
CA PRO A 263 2.51 0.32 -27.51
C PRO A 263 3.49 1.49 -27.58
N LYS A 264 4.39 1.59 -26.61
CA LYS A 264 5.36 2.67 -26.50
C LYS A 264 6.78 2.12 -26.34
N ILE A 265 7.71 2.66 -27.12
CA ILE A 265 9.15 2.44 -26.89
C ILE A 265 9.59 3.46 -25.84
N MET A 266 10.03 2.98 -24.69
CA MET A 266 10.42 3.79 -23.55
C MET A 266 11.94 3.65 -23.31
N PRO A 267 12.72 4.74 -23.43
CA PRO A 267 14.14 4.73 -23.11
C PRO A 267 14.37 4.70 -21.60
N LEU A 268 15.41 4.00 -21.18
CA LEU A 268 15.91 3.92 -19.81
C LEU A 268 17.41 4.24 -19.82
N ALA A 269 17.83 5.18 -18.97
CA ALA A 269 19.22 5.53 -18.72
C ALA A 269 19.46 5.52 -17.20
N TRP A 270 20.64 5.05 -16.79
CA TRP A 270 20.98 4.83 -15.39
C TRP A 270 21.71 6.00 -14.73
N ASP A 271 22.16 6.98 -15.50
CA ASP A 271 22.89 8.17 -15.02
C ASP A 271 22.07 9.02 -14.04
N TYR A 272 20.75 9.04 -14.19
CA TYR A 272 19.84 9.68 -13.24
C TYR A 272 19.71 8.97 -11.88
N CYS A 273 20.27 7.77 -11.76
CA CYS A 273 20.02 6.88 -10.63
C CYS A 273 21.30 6.51 -9.85
N GLY A 274 22.39 7.24 -10.10
CA GLY A 274 23.63 7.18 -9.32
C GLY A 274 24.74 6.32 -9.91
N TRP A 275 24.55 5.70 -11.07
CA TRP A 275 25.60 4.99 -11.80
C TRP A 275 26.18 5.84 -12.92
N GLU A 276 27.42 5.59 -13.31
CA GLU A 276 28.04 6.27 -14.44
C GLU A 276 27.46 5.76 -15.78
N ILE A 277 27.34 6.63 -16.78
CA ILE A 277 26.84 6.22 -18.12
C ILE A 277 27.73 5.16 -18.79
N THR A 278 29.00 5.08 -18.37
CA THR A 278 29.97 4.08 -18.84
C THR A 278 29.87 2.74 -18.13
N ASP A 279 29.07 2.64 -17.06
CA ASP A 279 28.90 1.40 -16.33
C ASP A 279 28.20 0.34 -17.18
N THR A 280 28.61 -0.91 -16.98
CA THR A 280 27.92 -2.07 -17.55
C THR A 280 26.91 -2.59 -16.54
N VAL A 281 25.66 -2.71 -16.98
CA VAL A 281 24.53 -3.10 -16.14
C VAL A 281 23.90 -4.38 -16.69
N SER A 282 23.73 -5.38 -15.83
CA SER A 282 22.91 -6.56 -16.12
C SER A 282 21.46 -6.27 -15.78
N LEU A 283 20.52 -6.65 -16.65
CA LEU A 283 19.09 -6.47 -16.44
C LEU A 283 18.36 -7.81 -16.42
N ARG A 284 17.53 -8.00 -15.39
CA ARG A 284 16.56 -9.10 -15.26
C ARG A 284 15.15 -8.54 -15.27
N ASP A 285 14.31 -9.01 -16.19
CA ASP A 285 12.86 -8.74 -16.17
C ASP A 285 12.22 -9.60 -15.08
N VAL A 286 11.72 -8.95 -14.03
CA VAL A 286 11.18 -9.63 -12.84
C VAL A 286 9.73 -10.08 -13.03
N ILE A 287 9.07 -9.62 -14.10
CA ILE A 287 7.72 -10.06 -14.47
C ILE A 287 7.83 -11.32 -15.33
N GLU A 288 8.70 -11.32 -16.33
CA GLU A 288 8.95 -12.48 -17.19
C GLU A 288 9.93 -13.50 -16.57
N HIS A 289 10.52 -13.18 -15.41
CA HIS A 289 11.55 -13.98 -14.73
C HIS A 289 12.76 -14.31 -15.61
N LYS A 290 13.20 -13.34 -16.42
CA LYS A 290 14.14 -13.55 -17.54
C LYS A 290 15.31 -12.59 -17.52
N GLU A 291 16.52 -13.12 -17.71
CA GLU A 291 17.70 -12.30 -17.99
C GLU A 291 17.58 -11.66 -19.37
N ILE A 292 17.67 -10.32 -19.42
CA ILE A 292 17.55 -9.54 -20.66
C ILE A 292 18.92 -9.34 -21.30
N GLY A 293 19.97 -9.20 -20.48
CA GLY A 293 21.34 -9.07 -20.95
C GLY A 293 22.12 -7.96 -20.26
N ARG A 294 23.25 -7.58 -20.86
CA ARG A 294 24.16 -6.54 -20.36
C ARG A 294 24.12 -5.34 -21.28
N PHE A 295 24.07 -4.16 -20.68
CA PHE A 295 23.94 -2.89 -21.40
C PHE A 295 24.91 -1.86 -20.85
N THR A 296 25.29 -0.90 -21.68
CA THR A 296 26.07 0.29 -21.30
C THR A 296 25.33 1.52 -21.80
N GLY A 297 25.33 2.60 -21.02
CA GLY A 297 24.64 3.86 -21.34
C GLY A 297 23.12 3.87 -21.20
N GLY A 298 22.43 2.79 -21.56
CA GLY A 298 20.96 2.69 -21.45
C GLY A 298 20.39 1.50 -22.22
N MET A 299 19.06 1.42 -22.24
CA MET A 299 18.30 0.50 -23.10
C MET A 299 16.95 1.12 -23.48
N CYS A 300 16.27 0.52 -24.46
CA CYS A 300 14.89 0.86 -24.78
C CYS A 300 14.02 -0.40 -24.63
N ALA A 301 12.87 -0.27 -23.99
CA ALA A 301 11.89 -1.34 -23.86
C ALA A 301 10.62 -1.01 -24.65
N ASN A 302 10.07 -1.99 -25.35
CA ASN A 302 8.73 -1.88 -25.92
C ASN A 302 7.71 -2.31 -24.87
N VAL A 303 6.88 -1.37 -24.41
CA VAL A 303 5.89 -1.59 -23.35
C VAL A 303 4.49 -1.53 -23.95
N GLN A 304 3.71 -2.59 -23.77
CA GLN A 304 2.35 -2.70 -24.30
C GLN A 304 1.39 -1.69 -23.63
N PRO A 305 0.22 -1.40 -24.22
CA PRO A 305 -0.78 -0.53 -23.61
C PRO A 305 -1.13 -0.97 -22.19
N HIS A 306 -1.26 0.01 -21.29
CA HIS A 306 -1.65 -0.20 -19.88
C HIS A 306 -0.90 -1.34 -19.19
N SER A 307 0.39 -1.44 -19.52
CA SER A 307 1.27 -2.51 -19.07
C SER A 307 2.54 -1.92 -18.47
N VAL A 308 3.32 -2.77 -17.83
CA VAL A 308 4.56 -2.40 -17.15
C VAL A 308 5.69 -3.32 -17.57
N LYS A 309 6.91 -2.79 -17.53
CA LYS A 309 8.14 -3.59 -17.44
C LYS A 309 8.87 -3.23 -16.17
N VAL A 310 9.24 -4.25 -15.39
CA VAL A 310 10.05 -4.06 -14.19
C VAL A 310 11.37 -4.81 -14.37
N PHE A 311 12.47 -4.10 -14.21
CA PHE A 311 13.81 -4.67 -14.30
C PHE A 311 14.51 -4.54 -12.95
N ARG A 312 15.09 -5.63 -12.46
CA ARG A 312 16.16 -5.55 -11.46
C ARG A 312 17.47 -5.37 -12.21
N ALA A 313 18.18 -4.30 -11.88
CA ALA A 313 19.44 -3.93 -12.49
C ALA A 313 20.58 -4.10 -11.50
N THR A 314 21.69 -4.68 -11.97
CA THR A 314 22.92 -4.90 -11.19
C THR A 314 24.10 -4.38 -11.99
N ARG A 315 24.89 -3.47 -11.38
CA ARG A 315 26.16 -3.04 -11.97
C ARG A 315 27.21 -4.15 -11.88
N ILE A 316 27.96 -4.36 -12.97
CA ILE A 316 28.98 -5.40 -13.13
C ILE A 316 30.38 -4.80 -13.06
#